data_AF-A0A168FMR4-F1
#
_entry.id   AF-A0A168FMR4-F1
#
_cell.length_a   1.000
_cell.length_b   1.000
_cell.length_c   1.000
_cell.angle_alpha   90.00
_cell.angle_beta   90.00
_cell.angle_gamma   90.00
#
_symmetry.space_group_name_H-M   'P 1'
#
loop_
_entity.id
_entity.type
_entity.pdbx_description
1 polymer ?
#
loop_
_entity_poly.entity_id
_entity_poly.type
_entity_poly.pdbx_seq_one_letter_code
_entity_poly.pdbx_strand_id
1 'polypeptide(L)'
;MKRSDGDHAGEALEHLEILRAHVEAGSWEDQVTVDAVCLRLAAAIDASSRLSEAARAEAFGTLWPAVRATRNRIVHGYVTVDAEIVRATVEHDLDGFAAALRRIGRDT
;
A
#
# COMPACT_ATOMS: atom_id res chain seq x y z
N MET A 1 -9.12 -20.24 12.26
CA MET A 1 -9.36 -18.98 12.98
C MET A 1 -9.57 -17.88 11.94
N LYS A 2 -10.57 -17.00 12.09
CA LYS A 2 -10.79 -15.90 11.15
C LYS A 2 -9.76 -14.81 11.46
N ARG A 3 -9.07 -14.27 10.44
CA ARG A 3 -8.08 -13.19 10.61
C ARG A 3 -8.74 -11.93 11.16
N SER A 4 -8.02 -11.21 12.03
CA SER A 4 -8.46 -9.94 12.64
C SER A 4 -8.10 -8.73 11.77
N ASP A 5 -8.61 -7.55 12.13
CA ASP A 5 -8.19 -6.29 11.49
C ASP A 5 -6.69 -6.02 11.74
N GLY A 6 -6.19 -6.35 12.94
CA GLY A 6 -4.76 -6.32 13.24
C GLY A 6 -3.92 -7.23 12.34
N ASP A 7 -4.39 -8.44 12.03
CA ASP A 7 -3.69 -9.35 11.10
C ASP A 7 -3.60 -8.74 9.69
N HIS A 8 -4.68 -8.12 9.21
CA HIS A 8 -4.73 -7.51 7.88
C HIS A 8 -3.90 -6.21 7.81
N ALA A 9 -3.88 -5.42 8.88
CA ALA A 9 -3.01 -4.26 9.00
C ALA A 9 -1.54 -4.67 9.05
N GLY A 10 -1.21 -5.75 9.76
CA GLY A 10 0.13 -6.34 9.79
C GLY A 10 0.60 -6.82 8.42
N GLU A 11 -0.23 -7.58 7.70
CA GLU A 11 0.03 -8.04 6.33
C GLU A 11 0.28 -6.86 5.38
N ALA A 12 -0.51 -5.79 5.49
CA ALA A 12 -0.30 -4.58 4.71
C ALA A 12 1.05 -3.91 5.02
N LEU A 13 1.41 -3.77 6.30
CA LEU A 13 2.67 -3.16 6.74
C LEU A 13 3.90 -3.95 6.27
N GLU A 14 3.85 -5.29 6.32
CA GLU A 14 4.92 -6.15 5.81
C GLU A 14 5.18 -5.90 4.32
N HIS A 15 4.12 -5.72 3.52
CA HIS A 15 4.28 -5.33 2.12
C HIS A 15 4.93 -3.95 1.96
N LEU A 16 4.62 -2.97 2.82
CA LEU A 16 5.27 -1.66 2.76
C LEU A 16 6.74 -1.72 3.15
N GLU A 17 7.12 -2.60 4.07
CA GLU A 17 8.53 -2.82 4.45
C GLU A 17 9.32 -3.43 3.29
N ILE A 18 8.76 -4.45 2.63
CA ILE A 18 9.38 -5.04 1.43
C ILE A 18 9.46 -4.00 0.29
N LEU A 19 8.43 -3.17 0.12
CA LEU A 19 8.45 -2.07 -0.84
C LEU A 19 9.63 -1.12 -0.58
N ARG A 20 9.85 -0.71 0.66
CA ARG A 20 10.98 0.16 1.02
C ARG A 20 12.32 -0.48 0.72
N ALA A 21 12.46 -1.77 1.00
CA ALA A 21 13.68 -2.50 0.67
C ALA A 21 13.97 -2.49 -0.85
N HIS A 22 12.94 -2.59 -1.69
CA HIS A 22 13.11 -2.45 -3.15
C HIS A 22 13.52 -1.03 -3.56
N VAL A 23 12.95 0.00 -2.95
CA VAL A 23 13.33 1.40 -3.22
C VAL A 23 14.76 1.68 -2.80
N GLU A 24 15.20 1.17 -1.64
CA GLU A 24 16.55 1.38 -1.12
C GLU A 24 17.62 0.63 -1.92
N ALA A 25 17.33 -0.59 -2.35
CA ALA A 25 18.28 -1.43 -3.09
C ALA A 25 18.32 -1.15 -4.61
N GLY A 26 17.27 -0.53 -5.14
CA GLY A 26 17.02 -0.40 -6.58
C GLY A 26 17.18 1.01 -7.13
N SER A 27 16.70 1.20 -8.36
CA SER A 27 16.63 2.50 -9.05
C SER A 27 15.24 2.68 -9.66
N TRP A 28 14.71 3.90 -9.64
CA TRP A 28 13.46 4.23 -10.33
C TRP A 28 13.57 4.18 -11.86
N GLU A 29 14.79 4.12 -12.40
CA GLU A 29 15.04 3.90 -13.83
C GLU A 29 15.00 2.40 -14.21
N ASP A 30 15.03 1.50 -13.23
CA ASP A 30 14.96 0.06 -13.45
C ASP A 30 13.52 -0.44 -13.33
N GLN A 31 12.99 -0.98 -14.44
CA GLN A 31 11.63 -1.50 -14.52
C GLN A 31 11.37 -2.61 -13.49
N VAL A 32 12.36 -3.44 -13.17
CA VAL A 32 12.19 -4.50 -12.16
C VAL A 32 11.91 -3.91 -10.78
N THR A 33 12.62 -2.84 -10.42
CA THR A 33 12.39 -2.09 -9.19
C THR A 33 10.99 -1.48 -9.18
N VAL A 34 10.59 -0.80 -10.26
CA VAL A 34 9.26 -0.17 -10.38
C VAL A 34 8.14 -1.21 -10.27
N ASP A 35 8.26 -2.34 -10.96
CA ASP A 35 7.29 -3.42 -10.93
C ASP A 35 7.17 -4.04 -9.53
N ALA A 36 8.29 -4.25 -8.85
CA ALA A 36 8.31 -4.77 -7.49
C ALA A 36 7.63 -3.80 -6.50
N VAL A 37 7.92 -2.50 -6.60
CA VAL A 37 7.27 -1.46 -5.79
C VAL A 37 5.76 -1.43 -6.04
N CYS A 38 5.35 -1.42 -7.30
CA CYS A 38 3.95 -1.46 -7.72
C CYS A 38 3.21 -2.68 -7.14
N LEU A 39 3.80 -3.87 -7.29
CA LEU A 39 3.24 -5.11 -6.76
C LEU A 39 3.03 -5.03 -5.25
N ARG A 40 4.05 -4.57 -4.51
CA ARG A 40 3.97 -4.47 -3.05
C ARG A 40 2.98 -3.42 -2.58
N LEU A 41 2.89 -2.28 -3.28
CA LEU A 41 1.89 -1.26 -2.99
C LEU A 41 0.47 -1.77 -3.23
N ALA A 42 0.23 -2.44 -4.36
CA ALA A 42 -1.06 -3.04 -4.67
C ALA A 42 -1.45 -4.11 -3.63
N ALA A 43 -0.49 -4.96 -3.23
CA ALA A 43 -0.71 -5.99 -2.21
C ALA A 43 -1.06 -5.38 -0.85
N ALA A 44 -0.38 -4.31 -0.43
CA ALA A 44 -0.69 -3.61 0.82
C ALA A 44 -2.11 -3.01 0.82
N ILE A 45 -2.53 -2.42 -0.31
CA ILE A 45 -3.88 -1.88 -0.47
C ILE A 45 -4.93 -3.00 -0.48
N ASP A 46 -4.63 -4.15 -1.10
CA ASP A 46 -5.53 -5.31 -1.10
C ASP A 46 -5.67 -5.92 0.29
N ALA A 47 -4.60 -6.03 1.08
CA ALA A 47 -4.66 -6.42 2.48
C ALA A 47 -5.51 -5.43 3.30
N SER A 48 -5.31 -4.12 3.10
CA SER A 48 -6.11 -3.06 3.73
C SER A 48 -7.59 -3.10 3.34
N SER A 49 -7.91 -3.67 2.18
CA SER A 49 -9.30 -3.82 1.71
C SER A 49 -10.08 -4.89 2.48
N ARG A 50 -9.37 -5.75 3.23
CA ARG A 50 -9.96 -6.81 4.07
C ARG A 50 -10.28 -6.35 5.48
N LEU A 51 -9.82 -5.15 5.87
CA LEU A 51 -10.22 -4.52 7.13
C LEU A 51 -11.74 -4.37 7.19
N SER A 52 -12.29 -4.45 8.40
CA SER A 52 -13.68 -4.09 8.66
C SER A 52 -13.98 -2.66 8.19
N GLU A 53 -15.25 -2.39 7.90
CA GLU A 53 -15.67 -1.05 7.49
C GLU A 53 -15.31 0.02 8.54
N ALA A 54 -15.45 -0.32 9.82
CA ALA A 54 -15.09 0.57 10.93
C ALA A 54 -13.59 0.87 10.95
N ALA A 55 -12.72 -0.15 10.95
CA ALA A 55 -11.28 0.03 10.95
C ALA A 55 -10.79 0.80 9.71
N ARG A 56 -11.40 0.54 8.55
CA ARG A 56 -11.06 1.23 7.30
C ARG A 56 -11.51 2.70 7.29
N ALA A 57 -12.68 2.99 7.85
CA ALA A 57 -13.16 4.37 8.03
C ALA A 57 -12.28 5.12 9.03
N GLU A 58 -11.82 4.48 10.10
CA GLU A 58 -10.87 5.04 11.05
C GLU A 58 -9.50 5.31 10.42
N ALA A 59 -8.97 4.36 9.65
CA ALA A 59 -7.65 4.47 9.05
C ALA A 59 -7.60 5.52 7.94
N PHE A 60 -8.59 5.52 7.03
CA PHE A 60 -8.53 6.27 5.76
C PHE A 60 -9.68 7.24 5.55
N GLY A 61 -10.80 7.07 6.27
CA GLY A 61 -11.99 7.90 6.13
C GLY A 61 -12.41 8.08 4.67
N THR A 62 -12.57 9.33 4.25
CA THR A 62 -12.98 9.70 2.89
C THR A 62 -11.89 9.50 1.84
N LEU A 63 -10.64 9.23 2.23
CA LEU A 63 -9.53 8.98 1.29
C LEU A 63 -9.54 7.55 0.74
N TRP A 64 -10.28 6.63 1.35
CA TRP A 64 -10.29 5.23 0.96
C TRP A 64 -10.57 4.97 -0.54
N PRO A 65 -11.57 5.64 -1.18
CA PRO A 65 -11.79 5.46 -2.61
C PRO A 65 -10.58 5.83 -3.47
N ALA A 66 -9.82 6.86 -3.08
CA ALA A 66 -8.60 7.27 -3.79
C ALA A 66 -7.48 6.23 -3.63
N VAL A 67 -7.27 5.73 -2.42
CA VAL A 67 -6.31 4.63 -2.15
C VAL A 67 -6.64 3.40 -3.01
N ARG A 68 -7.92 3.01 -3.09
CA ARG A 68 -8.36 1.91 -3.94
C ARG A 68 -8.17 2.19 -5.43
N ALA A 69 -8.39 3.42 -5.87
CA ALA A 69 -8.16 3.82 -7.26
C ALA A 69 -6.69 3.67 -7.65
N THR A 70 -5.74 3.98 -6.76
CA THR A 70 -4.30 3.76 -6.97
C THR A 70 -4.00 2.30 -7.27
N ARG A 71 -4.52 1.35 -6.47
CA ARG A 71 -4.37 -0.10 -6.73
C ARG A 71 -4.93 -0.48 -8.10
N ASN A 72 -6.10 0.01 -8.46
CA ASN A 72 -6.70 -0.30 -9.76
C ASN A 72 -5.85 0.21 -10.92
N ARG A 73 -5.27 1.41 -10.79
CA ARG A 73 -4.40 2.00 -11.81
C ARG A 73 -3.08 1.23 -11.94
N ILE A 74 -2.52 0.73 -10.84
CA ILE A 74 -1.35 -0.16 -10.85
C ILE A 74 -1.67 -1.48 -11.57
N VAL A 75 -2.74 -2.16 -11.15
CA VAL A 75 -3.03 -3.52 -11.64
C VAL A 75 -3.49 -3.56 -13.10
N HIS A 76 -4.16 -2.51 -13.58
CA HIS A 76 -4.58 -2.41 -14.98
C HIS A 76 -3.56 -1.70 -15.87
N GLY A 77 -2.55 -1.06 -15.27
CA GLY A 77 -1.61 -0.18 -15.96
C GLY A 77 -0.18 -0.71 -16.04
N TYR A 78 0.10 -2.00 -15.85
CA TYR A 78 1.49 -2.53 -15.85
C TYR A 78 2.34 -2.18 -17.09
N VAL A 79 1.73 -1.82 -18.23
CA VAL A 79 2.44 -1.36 -19.44
C VAL A 79 2.58 0.18 -19.49
N THR A 80 1.78 0.93 -18.73
CA THR A 80 1.57 2.38 -18.87
C THR A 80 1.67 3.16 -17.55
N VAL A 81 1.98 2.49 -16.44
CA VAL A 81 2.20 3.13 -15.15
C VAL A 81 3.49 3.93 -15.23
N ASP A 82 3.34 5.24 -15.10
CA ASP A 82 4.44 6.17 -15.07
C ASP A 82 5.21 6.03 -13.76
N ALA A 83 6.50 5.70 -13.86
CA ALA A 83 7.39 5.52 -12.73
C ALA A 83 7.49 6.79 -11.87
N GLU A 84 7.40 7.99 -12.45
CA GLU A 84 7.42 9.25 -11.69
C GLU A 84 6.19 9.39 -10.80
N ILE A 85 5.01 8.96 -11.28
CA ILE A 85 3.77 9.00 -10.48
C ILE A 85 3.86 8.01 -9.32
N VAL A 86 4.38 6.80 -9.55
CA VAL A 86 4.57 5.80 -8.49
C VAL A 86 5.57 6.30 -7.46
N ARG A 87 6.69 6.86 -7.91
CA ARG A 87 7.70 7.46 -7.04
C ARG A 87 7.09 8.57 -6.18
N ALA A 88 6.39 9.53 -6.78
CA ALA A 88 5.75 10.62 -6.05
C ALA A 88 4.76 10.09 -5.00
N THR A 89 3.96 9.08 -5.35
CA THR A 89 3.03 8.41 -4.40
C THR A 89 3.80 7.80 -3.22
N VAL A 90 4.91 7.11 -3.50
CA VAL A 90 5.75 6.49 -2.47
C VAL A 90 6.42 7.52 -1.57
N GLU A 91 6.96 8.60 -2.14
CA GLU A 91 7.66 9.65 -1.40
C GLU A 91 6.71 10.51 -0.54
N HIS A 92 5.48 10.73 -0.98
CA HIS A 92 4.56 11.65 -0.32
C HIS A 92 3.48 10.97 0.55
N ASP A 93 2.99 9.80 0.15
CA ASP A 93 1.79 9.21 0.76
C ASP A 93 2.08 7.97 1.62
N LEU A 94 3.20 7.28 1.37
CA LEU A 94 3.49 5.98 1.97
C LEU A 94 3.60 6.03 3.50
N ASP A 95 4.24 7.07 4.04
CA ASP A 95 4.40 7.25 5.49
C ASP A 95 3.05 7.46 6.19
N GLY A 96 2.17 8.27 5.59
CA GLY A 96 0.82 8.49 6.11
C GLY A 96 -0.03 7.22 6.07
N PHE A 97 0.06 6.47 4.97
CA PHE A 97 -0.61 5.18 4.81
C PHE A 97 -0.14 4.15 5.86
N ALA A 98 1.18 4.02 6.06
CA ALA A 98 1.75 3.14 7.08
C ALA A 98 1.36 3.56 8.51
N ALA A 99 1.36 4.86 8.80
CA ALA A 99 0.98 5.38 10.11
C ALA A 99 -0.50 5.06 10.45
N ALA A 100 -1.39 5.13 9.46
CA ALA A 100 -2.80 4.75 9.63
C ALA A 100 -2.95 3.25 9.96
N LEU A 101 -2.29 2.37 9.21
CA LEU A 101 -2.33 0.93 9.46
C LEU A 101 -1.77 0.56 10.83
N ARG A 102 -0.69 1.21 11.27
CA ARG A 102 -0.11 0.97 12.61
C ARG A 102 -1.04 1.34 13.76
N ARG A 103 -2.01 2.25 13.57
CA ARG A 103 -3.03 2.53 14.61
C ARG A 103 -3.97 1.33 14.75
N ILE A 104 -4.51 0.85 13.64
CA ILE A 104 -5.39 -0.33 13.61
C ILE A 104 -4.71 -1.57 14.20
N GLY A 105 -3.44 -1.81 13.84
CA GLY A 105 -2.68 -2.96 14.36
C GLY A 105 -2.33 -2.91 15.85
N ARG A 106 -2.51 -1.77 16.53
CA ARG A 106 -2.29 -1.64 17.99
C ARG A 106 -3.59 -1.73 18.80
N ASP A 107 -4.74 -1.54 18.15
CA ASP A 107 -6.06 -1.43 18.80
C ASP A 107 -6.89 -2.72 18.71
N THR A 108 -6.28 -3.84 18.30
CA THR A 108 -6.90 -5.18 18.22
C THR A 108 -6.24 -6.17 19.16
#